data_AF-A0A699QKN1-F1
#
_entry.id   AF-A0A699QKN1-F1
#
_cell.length_a   1.000
_cell.length_b   1.000
_cell.length_c   1.000
_cell.angle_alpha   90.00
_cell.angle_beta   90.00
_cell.angle_gamma   90.00
#
_symmetry.space_group_name_H-M   'P 1'
#
loop_
_entity.id
_entity.type
_entity.pdbx_description
1 polymer ?
#
loop_
_entity_poly.entity_id
_entity_poly.type
_entity_poly.pdbx_seq_one_letter_code
_entity_poly.pdbx_strand_id
1 'polypeptide(L)'
;MYVEYIAGFDASKEAVWIRKFISGLGIVSTIEEPISRYCDNTVAITIAKDDGVTKGARHFRAKVHYLRETIKLVDVKIEKIDKDDNLADPFTKALAFPKYSELTRNIGLLPARSFM
;
A
#
# COMPACT_ATOMS: atom_id res chain seq x y z
N MET A 1 -2.45 12.24 5.55
CA MET A 1 -2.68 12.44 4.10
C MET A 1 -1.40 12.33 3.30
N TYR A 2 -0.46 13.29 3.37
CA TYR A 2 0.75 13.26 2.53
C TYR A 2 1.59 11.99 2.74
N VAL A 3 1.91 11.64 3.98
CA VAL A 3 2.72 10.46 4.32
C VAL A 3 2.12 9.18 3.72
N GLU A 4 0.84 8.91 3.98
CA GLU A 4 0.16 7.72 3.47
C GLU A 4 0.01 7.69 1.94
N TYR A 5 -0.12 8.86 1.31
CA TYR A 5 -0.14 8.95 -0.13
C TYR A 5 1.21 8.59 -0.74
N ILE A 6 2.29 9.13 -0.17
CA ILE A 6 3.66 8.84 -0.62
C ILE A 6 4.00 7.37 -0.38
N ALA A 7 3.70 6.85 0.81
CA ALA A 7 3.85 5.42 1.11
C ALA A 7 3.05 4.55 0.13
N GLY A 8 1.83 4.97 -0.22
CA GLY A 8 1.03 4.28 -1.22
C GLY A 8 1.61 4.31 -2.63
N PHE A 9 2.15 5.45 -3.05
CA PHE A 9 2.87 5.57 -4.32
C PHE A 9 4.10 4.66 -4.35
N ASP A 10 4.91 4.66 -3.29
CA ASP A 10 6.11 3.83 -3.22
C ASP A 10 5.75 2.34 -3.23
N ALA A 11 4.75 1.93 -2.45
CA ALA A 11 4.24 0.55 -2.47
C ALA A 11 3.69 0.12 -3.84
N SER A 12 3.02 1.02 -4.58
CA SER A 12 2.52 0.71 -5.93
C SER A 12 3.63 0.50 -6.95
N LYS A 13 4.76 1.24 -6.85
CA LYS A 13 5.92 0.96 -7.70
C LYS A 13 6.47 -0.44 -7.45
N GLU A 14 6.61 -0.83 -6.19
CA GLU A 14 7.09 -2.17 -5.81
C GLU A 14 6.12 -3.25 -6.28
N ALA A 15 4.80 -3.04 -6.14
CA ALA A 15 3.79 -3.97 -6.64
C ALA A 15 3.88 -4.18 -8.16
N VAL A 16 3.98 -3.10 -8.94
CA VAL A 16 4.19 -3.17 -10.40
C VAL A 16 5.51 -3.88 -10.74
N TRP A 17 6.57 -3.60 -9.98
CA TRP A 17 7.86 -4.26 -10.17
C TRP A 17 7.77 -5.76 -9.92
N ILE A 18 7.15 -6.19 -8.82
CA ILE A 18 6.92 -7.61 -8.50
C ILE A 18 6.13 -8.32 -9.61
N ARG A 19 5.07 -7.70 -10.14
CA ARG A 19 4.29 -8.25 -11.26
C ARG A 19 5.18 -8.50 -12.48
N LYS A 20 5.97 -7.50 -12.87
CA LYS A 20 6.88 -7.60 -14.01
C LYS A 20 7.99 -8.61 -13.78
N PHE A 21 8.52 -8.67 -12.56
CA PHE A 21 9.56 -9.61 -12.18
C PHE A 21 9.05 -11.06 -12.30
N ILE A 22 7.89 -11.37 -11.73
CA ILE A 22 7.28 -12.71 -11.79
C ILE A 22 6.97 -13.11 -13.24
N SER A 23 6.35 -12.23 -14.03
CA SER A 23 6.12 -12.50 -15.46
C SER A 23 7.43 -12.72 -16.24
N GLY A 24 8.48 -11.96 -15.90
CA GLY A 24 9.80 -12.11 -16.51
C GLY A 24 10.51 -13.43 -16.21
N LEU A 25 10.17 -14.10 -15.08
CA LEU A 25 10.69 -15.43 -14.77
C LEU A 25 10.11 -16.53 -15.68
N GLY A 26 8.99 -16.27 -16.37
CA GLY A 26 8.34 -17.24 -17.27
C GLY A 26 7.67 -18.43 -16.57
N ILE A 27 7.62 -18.44 -15.24
CA ILE A 27 6.96 -19.48 -14.43
C ILE A 27 5.44 -19.28 -14.42
N VAL A 28 5.01 -18.01 -14.38
CA VAL A 28 3.62 -17.59 -14.50
C VAL A 28 3.56 -16.62 -15.68
N SER A 29 2.71 -16.89 -16.67
CA SER A 29 2.61 -16.10 -17.89
C SER A 29 2.23 -14.64 -17.60
N THR A 30 1.18 -14.44 -16.79
CA THR A 30 0.71 -13.12 -16.34
C THR A 30 0.01 -13.24 -15.00
N ILE A 31 0.14 -12.22 -14.15
CA ILE A 31 -0.70 -12.08 -12.95
C ILE A 31 -2.03 -11.42 -13.37
N GLU A 32 -3.10 -12.19 -13.46
CA GLU A 32 -4.41 -11.70 -13.96
C GLU A 32 -5.06 -10.70 -12.99
N GLU A 33 -5.03 -10.99 -11.70
CA GLU A 33 -5.66 -10.15 -10.68
C GLU A 33 -4.74 -8.99 -10.26
N PRO A 34 -5.28 -7.77 -10.03
CA PRO A 34 -4.50 -6.65 -9.49
C PRO A 34 -4.01 -6.96 -8.08
N ILE A 35 -2.82 -6.45 -7.73
CA ILE A 35 -2.33 -6.56 -6.35
C ILE A 35 -3.19 -5.68 -5.43
N SER A 36 -3.77 -6.28 -4.39
CA SER A 36 -4.47 -5.58 -3.32
C SER A 36 -3.51 -4.71 -2.50
N ARG A 37 -3.79 -3.42 -2.45
CA ARG A 37 -3.15 -2.46 -1.54
C ARG A 37 -4.19 -1.91 -0.57
N TYR A 38 -3.92 -2.02 0.72
CA TYR A 38 -4.80 -1.50 1.77
C TYR A 38 -4.39 -0.08 2.21
N CYS A 39 -5.37 0.76 2.56
CA CYS A 39 -5.17 2.10 3.08
C CYS A 39 -6.32 2.47 4.05
N ASP A 40 -6.00 3.03 5.22
CA ASP A 40 -6.98 3.48 6.21
C ASP A 40 -7.42 4.93 5.96
N ASN A 41 -6.59 5.74 5.30
CA ASN A 41 -6.91 7.14 5.00
C ASN A 41 -7.76 7.33 3.76
N THR A 42 -9.04 7.55 4.03
CA THR A 42 -10.06 7.84 3.02
C THR A 42 -9.68 9.00 2.10
N VAL A 43 -8.99 10.04 2.61
CA VAL A 43 -8.56 11.17 1.76
C VAL A 43 -7.49 10.74 0.76
N ALA A 44 -6.52 9.92 1.18
CA ALA A 44 -5.51 9.37 0.28
C ALA A 44 -6.14 8.46 -0.78
N ILE A 45 -7.13 7.66 -0.41
CA ILE A 45 -7.91 6.82 -1.34
C ILE A 45 -8.64 7.69 -2.36
N THR A 46 -9.35 8.73 -1.93
CA THR A 46 -10.07 9.63 -2.83
C THR A 46 -9.12 10.30 -3.83
N ILE A 47 -7.97 10.81 -3.38
CA ILE A 47 -6.97 11.43 -4.28
C ILE A 47 -6.47 10.43 -5.34
N ALA A 48 -6.30 9.16 -4.94
CA ALA A 48 -5.83 8.11 -5.83
C ALA A 48 -6.90 7.61 -6.83
N LYS A 49 -8.19 7.75 -6.52
CA LYS A 49 -9.30 7.25 -7.36
C LYS A 49 -9.98 8.34 -8.21
N ASP A 50 -10.06 9.57 -7.71
CA ASP A 50 -10.67 10.70 -8.41
C ASP A 50 -9.70 11.27 -9.46
N ASP A 51 -10.16 11.64 -10.65
CA ASP A 51 -9.33 12.30 -11.68
C ASP A 51 -9.14 13.81 -11.42
N GLY A 52 -9.94 14.42 -10.53
CA GLY A 52 -9.82 15.81 -10.12
C GLY A 52 -8.47 16.15 -9.47
N VAL A 53 -7.89 17.29 -9.82
CA VAL A 53 -6.71 17.83 -9.13
C VAL A 53 -7.19 18.50 -7.85
N THR A 54 -7.13 17.79 -6.72
CA THR A 54 -7.36 18.38 -5.40
C THR A 54 -6.24 19.40 -5.12
N LYS A 55 -6.58 20.62 -4.67
CA LYS A 55 -5.61 21.70 -4.40
C LYS A 55 -4.43 21.26 -3.51
N GLY A 56 -4.67 20.31 -2.59
CA GLY A 56 -3.66 19.74 -1.70
C GLY A 56 -2.63 18.80 -2.35
N ALA A 57 -2.83 18.39 -3.60
CA ALA A 57 -1.97 17.42 -4.30
C ALA A 57 -0.97 18.03 -5.30
N ARG A 58 -0.99 19.36 -5.47
CA ARG A 58 -0.21 20.07 -6.49
C ARG A 58 1.30 19.77 -6.42
N HIS A 59 1.84 19.65 -5.21
CA HIS A 59 3.27 19.45 -4.96
C HIS A 59 3.79 18.03 -5.28
N PHE A 60 2.91 17.07 -5.55
CA PHE A 60 3.28 15.68 -5.84
C PHE A 60 2.50 15.11 -7.03
N ARG A 61 2.11 15.98 -7.97
CA ARG A 61 1.25 15.64 -9.12
C ARG A 61 1.77 14.46 -9.96
N ALA A 62 3.08 14.33 -10.14
CA ALA A 62 3.67 13.19 -10.86
C ALA A 62 3.39 11.86 -10.16
N LYS A 63 3.55 11.82 -8.82
CA LYS A 63 3.22 10.64 -8.01
C LYS A 63 1.73 10.33 -8.07
N VAL A 64 0.90 11.38 -8.15
CA VAL A 64 -0.56 11.20 -8.30
C VAL A 64 -0.93 10.53 -9.60
N HIS A 65 -0.42 11.06 -10.70
CA HIS A 65 -0.68 10.51 -12.02
C HIS A 65 -0.22 9.07 -12.15
N TYR A 66 0.99 8.76 -11.66
CA TYR A 66 1.49 7.40 -11.66
C TYR A 66 0.58 6.44 -10.90
N LEU A 67 0.18 6.79 -9.67
CA LEU A 67 -0.69 5.91 -8.87
C LEU A 67 -2.03 5.66 -9.58
N ARG A 68 -2.64 6.71 -10.14
CA ARG A 68 -3.88 6.60 -10.93
C ARG A 68 -3.69 5.71 -12.16
N GLU A 69 -2.57 5.85 -12.86
CA GLU A 69 -2.25 5.03 -14.03
C GLU A 69 -2.13 3.56 -13.66
N THR A 70 -1.42 3.21 -12.57
CA THR A 70 -1.31 1.81 -12.11
C THR A 70 -2.66 1.19 -11.74
N ILE A 71 -3.62 2.00 -11.26
CA ILE A 71 -4.99 1.55 -10.98
C ILE A 71 -5.76 1.36 -12.28
N LYS A 72 -5.64 2.31 -13.22
CA LYS A 72 -6.30 2.25 -14.54
C LYS A 72 -5.81 1.06 -15.36
N LEU A 73 -4.53 0.72 -15.27
CA LEU A 73 -3.93 -0.46 -15.91
C LEU A 73 -4.23 -1.77 -15.17
N VAL A 74 -4.96 -1.73 -14.05
CA VAL A 74 -5.31 -2.92 -13.25
C VAL A 74 -4.08 -3.65 -12.72
N ASP A 75 -2.97 -2.94 -12.52
CA ASP A 75 -1.80 -3.49 -11.85
C ASP A 75 -2.00 -3.55 -10.33
N VAL A 76 -2.66 -2.53 -9.78
CA VAL A 76 -2.89 -2.37 -8.34
C VAL A 76 -4.33 -1.94 -8.09
N LYS A 77 -4.98 -2.50 -7.06
CA LYS A 77 -6.26 -2.01 -6.54
C LYS A 77 -6.08 -1.46 -5.14
N ILE A 78 -6.73 -0.32 -4.85
CA ILE A 78 -6.70 0.29 -3.51
C ILE A 78 -8.00 -0.01 -2.78
N GLU A 79 -7.87 -0.68 -1.64
CA GLU A 79 -8.94 -1.11 -0.76
C GLU A 79 -8.88 -0.36 0.57
N LYS A 80 -10.05 0.01 1.08
CA LYS A 80 -10.14 0.61 2.41
C LYS A 80 -9.98 -0.49 3.45
N ILE A 81 -9.14 -0.25 4.44
CA ILE A 81 -9.02 -1.09 5.63
C ILE A 81 -9.39 -0.28 6.86
N ASP A 82 -9.82 -0.94 7.93
CA ASP A 82 -9.97 -0.28 9.21
C ASP A 82 -8.59 0.20 9.70
N LYS A 83 -8.57 1.35 10.37
CA LYS A 83 -7.34 1.92 10.94
C LYS A 83 -6.74 0.96 11.97
N ASP A 84 -7.58 0.24 12.69
CA ASP A 84 -7.13 -0.73 13.69
C ASP A 84 -6.61 -2.04 13.06
N ASP A 85 -6.88 -2.29 11.78
CA ASP A 85 -6.44 -3.50 11.08
C ASP A 85 -5.26 -3.26 10.13
N ASN A 86 -4.77 -2.02 10.04
CA ASN A 86 -3.69 -1.69 9.12
C ASN A 86 -2.34 -2.24 9.58
N LEU A 87 -1.94 -3.39 9.01
CA LEU A 87 -0.67 -4.06 9.28
C LEU A 87 0.58 -3.23 8.94
N ALA A 88 0.45 -2.12 8.20
CA ALA A 88 1.57 -1.22 7.92
C ALA A 88 1.84 -0.22 9.06
N ASP A 89 0.91 -0.05 10.00
CA ASP A 89 1.02 0.93 11.09
C ASP A 89 2.23 0.72 12.01
N PRO A 90 2.63 -0.52 12.37
CA PRO A 90 3.84 -0.76 13.17
C PRO A 90 5.13 -0.20 12.53
N PHE A 91 5.15 -0.01 11.21
CA PHE A 91 6.30 0.52 10.48
C PHE A 91 6.26 2.04 10.25
N THR A 92 5.11 2.68 10.50
CA THR A 92 4.88 4.08 10.11
C THR A 92 4.41 4.97 11.25
N LYS A 93 3.94 4.39 12.37
CA LYS A 93 3.37 5.11 13.51
C LYS A 93 4.03 4.64 14.81
N ALA A 94 4.15 5.55 15.78
CA ALA A 94 4.47 5.19 17.15
C ALA A 94 3.20 4.65 17.83
N LEU A 95 3.08 3.33 17.94
CA LEU A 95 1.93 2.66 18.55
C LEU A 95 2.18 2.30 20.02
N ALA A 96 1.12 2.29 20.81
CA ALA A 96 1.16 1.68 22.13
C ALA A 96 1.44 0.17 22.02
N PHE A 97 2.19 -0.38 22.98
CA PHE A 97 2.66 -1.76 22.95
C PHE A 97 1.56 -2.82 22.68
N PRO A 98 0.35 -2.74 23.29
CA PRO A 98 -0.70 -3.72 23.01
C PRO A 98 -1.08 -3.78 21.52
N LYS A 99 -1.27 -2.61 20.89
CA LYS A 99 -1.63 -2.53 19.48
C LYS A 99 -0.49 -2.95 18.56
N TYR A 100 0.72 -2.52 18.88
CA TYR A 100 1.93 -2.95 18.17
C TYR A 100 2.06 -4.47 18.19
N SER A 101 1.97 -5.09 19.38
CA SER A 101 2.11 -6.54 19.55
C SER A 101 1.03 -7.33 18.82
N GLU A 102 -0.21 -6.83 18.78
CA GLU A 102 -1.31 -7.42 18.02
C GLU A 102 -1.00 -7.42 16.53
N LEU A 103 -0.71 -6.25 15.96
CA LEU A 103 -0.46 -6.08 14.53
C LEU A 103 0.79 -6.84 14.07
N THR A 104 1.88 -6.82 14.84
CA THR A 104 3.09 -7.60 14.49
C THR A 104 2.83 -9.10 14.49
N ARG A 105 2.00 -9.60 15.43
CA ARG A 105 1.61 -11.00 15.44
C ARG A 105 0.77 -11.35 14.21
N ASN A 106 -0.12 -10.47 13.77
CA ASN A 106 -0.93 -10.65 12.57
C ASN A 106 -0.09 -10.66 11.27
N ILE A 107 1.08 -10.00 11.26
CA ILE A 107 2.07 -10.09 10.18
C ILE A 107 2.81 -11.45 10.18
N GLY A 108 2.79 -12.18 11.30
CA GLY A 108 3.56 -13.39 11.50
C GLY A 108 4.92 -13.15 12.17
N LEU A 109 5.16 -11.95 12.70
CA LEU A 109 6.38 -11.69 13.48
C LEU A 109 6.26 -12.35 14.85
N LEU A 110 7.24 -13.21 15.15
CA LEU A 110 7.34 -13.88 16.44
C LEU A 110 8.22 -13.06 17.40
N PRO A 111 7.87 -13.01 18.69
CA PRO A 111 8.76 -12.47 19.71
C PRO A 111 10.12 -13.17 19.66
N ALA A 112 11.22 -12.44 19.87
CA ALA A 112 12.57 -13.04 19.89
C ALA A 112 12.69 -14.21 20.89
N ARG A 113 11.98 -14.11 22.02
CA ARG A 113 11.85 -15.18 23.04
C ARG A 113 11.19 -16.47 22.55
N SER A 114 10.53 -16.46 21.39
CA SER A 114 9.92 -17.66 20.79
C SER A 114 10.95 -18.54 20.07
N PHE A 115 12.18 -18.07 19.93
CA PHE A 115 13.31 -18.80 19.34
C PHE A 115 14.36 -19.24 20.37
N MET A 116 14.13 -18.95 21.66
CA MET A 116 14.94 -19.43 22.79
C MET A 116 14.20 -20.59 23.46
#